data_AF-A0A7X4FE31-F1
#
_entry.id   AF-A0A7X4FE31-F1
#
_cell.length_a   1.000
_cell.length_b   1.000
_cell.length_c   1.000
_cell.angle_alpha   90.00
_cell.angle_beta   90.00
_cell.angle_gamma   90.00
#
_symmetry.space_group_name_H-M   'P 1'
#
loop_
_entity.id
_entity.type
_entity.pdbx_description
1 polymer ?
#
loop_
_entity_poly.entity_id
_entity_poly.type
_entity_poly.pdbx_seq_one_letter_code
_entity_poly.pdbx_strand_id
1 'polypeptide(L)'
;MKSEPLEGYSLFGVDTVVLYFDNRPTHVKITGDLDNIERAVVRGNTVEVPINQPPTGRFIDFTVTWADGKQGLIFKTDRDANAPPDILQVVPPAGSSIVGVDAIRIFFTLRPTDTKYFNHASESFGEVTTITNMVEFAVPHPIKEPSIGFTVSWTGKDELERKTKKLTYTNEDVKPKE
;
A
#
# COMPACT_ATOMS: atom_id res chain seq x y z
N MET A 1 12.17 -20.88 18.48
CA MET A 1 11.18 -20.10 17.71
C MET A 1 11.46 -20.27 16.22
N LYS A 2 10.41 -20.35 15.40
CA LYS A 2 10.48 -20.33 13.92
C LYS A 2 9.58 -19.22 13.38
N SER A 3 9.77 -18.81 12.14
CA SER A 3 8.92 -17.81 11.49
C SER A 3 8.39 -18.30 10.14
N GLU A 4 7.24 -17.78 9.74
CA GLU A 4 6.68 -17.89 8.41
C GLU A 4 6.30 -16.49 7.89
N PRO A 5 6.91 -16.03 6.79
CA PRO A 5 8.00 -16.70 6.05
C PRO A 5 9.27 -16.88 6.91
N LEU A 6 10.19 -17.71 6.43
CA LEU A 6 11.46 -17.98 7.12
C LEU A 6 12.33 -16.72 7.19
N GLU A 7 13.10 -16.60 8.28
CA GLU A 7 14.11 -15.54 8.39
C GLU A 7 15.02 -15.50 7.16
N GLY A 8 15.38 -14.29 6.71
CA GLY A 8 16.18 -14.08 5.51
C GLY A 8 15.42 -14.18 4.18
N TYR A 9 14.12 -14.53 4.19
CA TYR A 9 13.25 -14.43 3.01
C TYR A 9 12.68 -13.03 2.84
N SER A 10 12.21 -12.77 1.62
CA SER A 10 11.52 -11.55 1.25
C SER A 10 10.15 -11.43 1.92
N LEU A 11 9.89 -10.29 2.53
CA LEU A 11 8.56 -9.89 3.01
C LEU A 11 7.73 -9.14 1.95
N PHE A 12 8.14 -9.19 0.68
CA PHE A 12 7.38 -8.55 -0.39
C PHE A 12 6.01 -9.21 -0.59
N GLY A 13 4.94 -8.41 -0.50
CA GLY A 13 3.56 -8.90 -0.66
C GLY A 13 3.10 -9.80 0.49
N VAL A 14 3.84 -9.82 1.61
CA VAL A 14 3.48 -10.55 2.81
C VAL A 14 2.73 -9.60 3.73
N ASP A 15 1.45 -9.89 3.97
CA ASP A 15 0.60 -9.07 4.85
C ASP A 15 0.82 -9.39 6.33
N THR A 16 1.37 -10.57 6.66
CA THR A 16 1.56 -11.01 8.05
C THR A 16 2.74 -11.96 8.17
N VAL A 17 3.58 -11.73 9.17
CA VAL A 17 4.59 -12.71 9.62
C VAL A 17 4.03 -13.49 10.80
N VAL A 18 4.10 -14.82 10.75
CA VAL A 18 3.68 -15.69 11.84
C VAL A 18 4.92 -16.25 12.53
N LEU A 19 5.02 -16.05 13.84
CA LEU A 19 6.08 -16.60 14.67
C LEU A 19 5.54 -17.79 15.46
N TYR A 20 6.25 -18.92 15.40
CA TYR A 20 5.91 -20.16 16.09
C TYR A 20 6.86 -20.37 17.27
N PHE A 21 6.27 -20.55 18.44
CA PHE A 21 6.98 -20.85 19.68
C PHE A 21 6.69 -22.27 20.13
N ASP A 22 7.63 -22.91 20.83
CA ASP A 22 7.41 -24.24 21.39
C ASP A 22 6.35 -24.20 22.51
N ASN A 23 6.32 -23.09 23.26
CA ASN A 23 5.35 -22.78 24.29
C ASN A 23 4.71 -21.41 24.05
N ARG A 24 3.48 -21.20 24.54
CA ARG A 24 2.79 -19.92 24.46
C ARG A 24 3.64 -18.79 25.05
N PRO A 25 4.05 -17.79 24.25
CA PRO A 25 4.83 -16.68 24.76
C PRO A 25 3.94 -15.77 25.62
N THR A 26 4.51 -15.20 26.67
CA THR A 26 3.89 -14.13 27.46
C THR A 26 4.71 -12.85 27.31
N HIS A 27 4.03 -11.70 27.27
CA HIS A 27 4.66 -10.37 27.13
C HIS A 27 5.49 -10.19 25.86
N VAL A 28 4.88 -10.43 24.70
CA VAL A 28 5.55 -10.21 23.41
C VAL A 28 5.68 -8.72 23.11
N LYS A 29 6.92 -8.25 22.96
CA LYS A 29 7.24 -6.93 22.43
C LYS A 29 7.99 -7.07 21.11
N ILE A 30 7.55 -6.34 20.10
CA ILE A 30 8.20 -6.25 18.80
C ILE A 30 8.65 -4.82 18.57
N THR A 31 9.90 -4.63 18.20
CA THR A 31 10.49 -3.32 17.88
C THR A 31 11.33 -3.45 16.61
N GLY A 32 11.28 -2.47 15.71
CA GLY A 32 12.03 -2.47 14.45
C GLY A 32 11.73 -1.24 13.60
N ASP A 33 12.34 -1.16 12.42
CA ASP A 33 12.24 -0.05 11.44
C ASP A 33 10.85 0.14 10.78
N LEU A 34 9.83 -0.55 11.28
CA LEU A 34 8.45 -0.32 10.92
C LEU A 34 7.85 0.61 11.98
N ASP A 35 7.70 1.89 11.64
CA ASP A 35 6.98 2.88 12.47
C ASP A 35 5.53 2.47 12.80
N ASN A 36 5.02 1.37 12.21
CA ASN A 36 3.64 0.89 12.34
C ASN A 36 3.53 -0.64 12.44
N ILE A 37 4.25 -1.30 13.35
CA ILE A 37 3.82 -2.63 13.81
C ILE A 37 2.59 -2.42 14.70
N GLU A 38 1.40 -2.52 14.10
CA GLU A 38 0.17 -2.64 14.89
C GLU A 38 0.28 -3.88 15.78
N ARG A 39 -0.18 -3.74 17.03
CA ARG A 39 -0.06 -4.72 18.12
C ARG A 39 -0.04 -6.16 17.59
N ALA A 40 1.10 -6.84 17.76
CA ALA A 40 1.22 -8.26 17.49
C ALA A 40 0.14 -9.06 18.24
N VAL A 41 -0.48 -10.02 17.57
CA VAL A 41 -1.58 -10.80 18.12
C VAL A 41 -1.05 -12.16 18.54
N VAL A 42 -1.20 -12.51 19.82
CA VAL A 42 -0.78 -13.82 20.35
C VAL A 42 -1.95 -14.81 20.31
N ARG A 43 -1.82 -15.90 19.58
CA ARG A 43 -2.83 -16.98 19.47
C ARG A 43 -2.21 -18.33 19.86
N GLY A 44 -2.48 -18.80 21.07
CA GLY A 44 -1.88 -20.05 21.55
C GLY A 44 -0.36 -19.95 21.52
N ASN A 45 0.30 -20.81 20.73
CA ASN A 45 1.75 -20.84 20.58
C ASN A 45 2.27 -20.01 19.39
N THR A 46 1.41 -19.22 18.75
CA THR A 46 1.78 -18.36 17.63
C THR A 46 1.65 -16.88 17.96
N VAL A 47 2.46 -16.07 17.27
CA VAL A 47 2.35 -14.61 17.27
C VAL A 47 2.22 -14.15 15.82
N GLU A 48 1.12 -13.48 15.52
CA GLU A 48 0.86 -12.85 14.22
C GLU A 48 1.35 -11.40 14.28
N VAL A 49 2.22 -11.04 13.34
CA VAL A 49 2.80 -9.70 13.21
C VAL A 49 2.29 -9.12 11.90
N PRO A 50 1.27 -8.25 11.95
CA PRO A 50 0.75 -7.59 10.75
C PRO A 50 1.82 -6.68 10.15
N ILE A 51 2.07 -6.81 8.85
CA ILE A 51 2.98 -5.94 8.10
C ILE A 51 2.12 -4.93 7.34
N ASN A 52 1.61 -3.95 8.08
CA ASN A 52 0.67 -2.97 7.53
C ASN A 52 1.36 -1.90 6.66
N GLN A 53 2.69 -1.83 6.72
CA GLN A 53 3.50 -0.94 5.89
C GLN A 53 4.64 -1.75 5.26
N PRO A 54 4.89 -1.57 3.95
CA PRO A 54 6.08 -2.11 3.34
C PRO A 54 7.29 -1.52 4.06
N PRO A 55 8.27 -2.35 4.46
CA PRO A 55 9.52 -1.84 4.99
C PRO A 55 10.18 -0.87 4.01
N THR A 56 10.69 0.22 4.56
CA THR A 56 11.35 1.25 3.76
C THR A 56 12.84 0.91 3.51
N GLY A 57 13.42 -0.04 4.26
CA GLY A 57 14.81 -0.49 4.11
C GLY A 57 14.95 -1.80 3.32
N ARG A 58 16.20 -2.16 2.96
CA ARG A 58 16.55 -3.46 2.34
C ARG A 58 16.30 -4.67 3.25
N PHE A 59 16.25 -4.40 4.55
CA PHE A 59 16.02 -5.39 5.58
C PHE A 59 14.96 -4.87 6.52
N ILE A 60 14.18 -5.78 7.08
CA ILE A 60 13.44 -5.51 8.31
C ILE A 60 14.16 -6.25 9.42
N ASP A 61 14.71 -5.52 10.35
CA ASP A 61 15.09 -6.08 11.62
C ASP A 61 13.92 -5.91 12.59
N PHE A 62 13.58 -6.98 13.30
CA PHE A 62 12.77 -6.83 14.47
C PHE A 62 13.28 -7.66 15.63
N THR A 63 13.22 -7.06 16.80
CA THR A 63 13.50 -7.73 18.06
C THR A 63 12.19 -8.21 18.66
N VAL A 64 12.09 -9.51 18.86
CA VAL A 64 11.01 -10.15 19.61
C VAL A 64 11.51 -10.43 21.02
N THR A 65 10.86 -9.88 22.03
CA THR A 65 11.14 -10.16 23.45
C THR A 65 9.90 -10.78 24.08
N TRP A 66 10.09 -11.81 24.91
CA TRP A 66 9.06 -12.48 25.70
C TRP A 66 9.62 -12.84 27.08
N ALA A 67 8.79 -13.37 27.98
CA ALA A 67 9.12 -13.47 29.41
C ALA A 67 10.44 -14.18 29.76
N ASP A 68 10.85 -15.21 29.00
CA ASP A 68 12.06 -16.00 29.26
C ASP A 68 13.12 -15.87 28.15
N GLY A 69 12.92 -14.98 27.17
CA GLY A 69 13.85 -14.89 26.04
C GLY A 69 13.70 -13.66 25.15
N LYS A 70 14.71 -13.48 24.29
CA LYS A 70 14.75 -12.45 23.25
C LYS A 70 15.42 -13.02 22.01
N GLN A 71 14.88 -12.71 20.85
CA GLN A 71 15.46 -13.07 19.56
C GLN A 71 15.32 -11.91 18.57
N GLY A 72 16.42 -11.59 17.89
CA GLY A 72 16.39 -10.74 16.71
C GLY A 72 16.07 -11.59 15.48
N LEU A 73 15.26 -11.07 14.58
CA LEU A 73 14.99 -11.65 13.27
C LEU A 73 15.26 -10.62 12.20
N ILE A 74 15.93 -11.04 11.12
CA ILE A 74 16.21 -10.19 9.97
C ILE A 74 15.56 -10.78 8.72
N PHE A 75 14.66 -10.01 8.14
CA PHE A 75 14.02 -10.35 6.88
C PHE A 75 14.59 -9.53 5.75
N LYS A 76 14.65 -10.12 4.57
CA LYS A 76 14.97 -9.38 3.36
C LYS A 76 13.72 -8.68 2.87
N THR A 77 13.95 -7.63 2.11
CA THR A 77 12.97 -7.10 1.20
C THR A 77 13.60 -7.29 -0.16
N ASP A 78 13.11 -8.21 -1.00
CA ASP A 78 13.66 -8.41 -2.36
C ASP A 78 13.36 -7.21 -3.29
N ARG A 79 13.03 -6.05 -2.71
CA ARG A 79 12.83 -4.83 -3.43
C ARG A 79 14.10 -4.01 -3.38
N ASP A 80 14.54 -3.59 -4.55
CA ASP A 80 15.20 -2.30 -4.66
C ASP A 80 14.21 -1.27 -4.09
N ALA A 81 14.48 -0.71 -2.92
CA ALA A 81 13.61 0.29 -2.28
C ALA A 81 13.38 1.52 -3.20
N ASN A 82 14.14 1.60 -4.28
CA ASN A 82 14.13 2.61 -5.31
C ASN A 82 13.24 2.26 -6.50
N ALA A 83 12.72 1.03 -6.62
CA ALA A 83 11.80 0.67 -7.69
C ALA A 83 10.43 1.32 -7.43
N PRO A 84 10.01 2.28 -8.26
CA PRO A 84 8.74 2.97 -8.06
C PRO A 84 7.56 2.03 -8.34
N PRO A 85 6.41 2.20 -7.66
CA PRO A 85 5.17 1.53 -8.00
C PRO A 85 4.89 1.62 -9.51
N ASP A 86 4.42 0.54 -10.11
CA ASP A 86 3.90 0.54 -11.47
C ASP A 86 2.43 0.18 -11.46
N ILE A 87 1.68 0.62 -12.47
CA ILE A 87 0.23 0.37 -12.55
C ILE A 87 0.00 -1.00 -13.18
N LEU A 88 -0.64 -1.89 -12.44
CA LEU A 88 -1.10 -3.19 -12.92
C LEU A 88 -2.42 -3.07 -13.68
N GLN A 89 -3.36 -2.32 -13.11
CA GLN A 89 -4.72 -2.25 -13.62
C GLN A 89 -5.43 -0.97 -13.16
N VAL A 90 -6.35 -0.50 -13.99
CA VAL A 90 -7.27 0.58 -13.66
C VAL A 90 -8.70 0.12 -13.94
N VAL A 91 -9.61 0.33 -12.99
CA VAL A 91 -11.01 -0.05 -13.08
C VAL A 91 -11.90 1.14 -12.70
N PRO A 92 -12.78 1.62 -13.60
CA PRO A 92 -12.89 1.21 -15.00
C PRO A 92 -11.64 1.59 -15.83
N PRO A 93 -11.39 0.90 -16.97
CA PRO A 93 -10.24 1.20 -17.83
C PRO A 93 -10.21 2.67 -18.25
N ALA A 94 -9.01 3.25 -18.32
CA ALA A 94 -8.84 4.60 -18.83
C ALA A 94 -9.42 4.74 -20.25
N GLY A 95 -10.08 5.87 -20.52
CA GLY A 95 -10.79 6.13 -21.77
C GLY A 95 -12.24 5.62 -21.80
N SER A 96 -12.70 4.95 -20.76
CA SER A 96 -14.10 4.52 -20.65
C SER A 96 -15.02 5.69 -20.30
N SER A 97 -16.31 5.50 -20.57
CA SER A 97 -17.38 6.35 -20.03
C SER A 97 -17.41 6.23 -18.50
N ILE A 98 -17.59 7.37 -17.82
CA ILE A 98 -17.67 7.44 -16.35
C ILE A 98 -19.11 7.58 -15.84
N VAL A 99 -20.10 7.52 -16.73
CA VAL A 99 -21.52 7.63 -16.35
C VAL A 99 -21.91 6.48 -15.43
N GLY A 100 -22.45 6.81 -14.25
CA GLY A 100 -22.87 5.82 -13.24
C GLY A 100 -21.72 5.11 -12.52
N VAL A 101 -20.48 5.59 -12.68
CA VAL A 101 -19.31 5.04 -11.97
C VAL A 101 -19.09 5.81 -10.68
N ASP A 102 -19.30 5.16 -9.54
CA ASP A 102 -19.12 5.80 -8.22
C ASP A 102 -17.65 5.92 -7.80
N ALA A 103 -16.78 5.04 -8.30
CA ALA A 103 -15.38 5.02 -7.91
C ALA A 103 -14.44 4.49 -9.01
N ILE A 104 -13.21 5.00 -9.01
CA ILE A 104 -12.10 4.51 -9.82
C ILE A 104 -11.10 3.82 -8.89
N ARG A 105 -10.67 2.62 -9.26
CA ARG A 105 -9.67 1.82 -8.54
C ARG A 105 -8.44 1.65 -9.39
N ILE A 106 -7.27 1.89 -8.79
CA ILE A 106 -5.97 1.68 -9.42
C ILE A 106 -5.21 0.66 -8.60
N PHE A 107 -4.79 -0.41 -9.27
CA PHE A 107 -3.97 -1.46 -8.70
C PHE A 107 -2.53 -1.23 -9.11
N PHE A 108 -1.64 -1.30 -8.14
CA PHE A 108 -0.22 -1.11 -8.32
C PHE A 108 0.52 -2.41 -8.09
N THR A 109 1.70 -2.53 -8.68
CA THR A 109 2.66 -3.59 -8.33
C THR A 109 3.06 -3.49 -6.85
N LEU A 110 2.99 -2.28 -6.28
CA LEU A 110 3.46 -1.90 -4.95
C LEU A 110 2.50 -0.90 -4.30
N ARG A 111 2.27 -0.97 -2.98
CA ARG A 111 1.62 0.12 -2.23
C ARG A 111 2.31 1.45 -2.53
N PRO A 112 1.60 2.47 -3.05
CA PRO A 112 2.17 3.80 -3.13
C PRO A 112 2.25 4.41 -1.72
N THR A 113 3.38 5.06 -1.42
CA THR A 113 3.69 5.70 -0.13
C THR A 113 3.11 7.11 -0.02
N ASP A 114 3.04 7.82 -1.14
CA ASP A 114 2.38 9.11 -1.30
C ASP A 114 1.53 9.00 -2.56
N THR A 115 0.23 9.26 -2.47
CA THR A 115 -0.66 9.26 -3.63
C THR A 115 -1.42 10.57 -3.64
N LYS A 116 -1.13 11.39 -4.64
CA LYS A 116 -1.89 12.61 -4.88
C LYS A 116 -2.72 12.43 -6.14
N TYR A 117 -3.96 12.88 -6.08
CA TYR A 117 -4.81 12.97 -7.25
C TYR A 117 -5.05 14.44 -7.61
N PHE A 118 -5.10 14.70 -8.91
CA PHE A 118 -5.42 16.02 -9.45
C PHE A 118 -6.53 15.86 -10.47
N ASN A 119 -7.62 16.63 -10.31
CA ASN A 119 -8.68 16.70 -11.31
C ASN A 119 -8.52 17.98 -12.15
N HIS A 120 -8.24 17.81 -13.44
CA HIS A 120 -8.22 18.76 -14.58
C HIS A 120 -7.52 20.13 -14.45
N ALA A 121 -7.38 20.72 -13.26
CA ALA A 121 -6.62 21.93 -12.93
C ALA A 121 -6.53 22.19 -11.40
N SER A 122 -7.21 21.39 -10.56
CA SER A 122 -7.30 21.62 -9.12
C SER A 122 -6.61 20.49 -8.35
N GLU A 123 -5.69 20.86 -7.46
CA GLU A 123 -5.23 19.98 -6.38
C GLU A 123 -6.41 19.82 -5.41
N SER A 124 -7.28 18.83 -5.62
CA SER A 124 -8.28 18.51 -4.61
C SER A 124 -7.77 17.37 -3.75
N PHE A 125 -7.66 17.63 -2.45
CA PHE A 125 -7.29 16.68 -1.41
C PHE A 125 -8.52 15.90 -0.95
N GLY A 126 -9.04 15.01 -1.78
CA GLY A 126 -10.07 14.05 -1.37
C GLY A 126 -9.47 12.86 -0.63
N GLU A 127 -10.32 12.08 0.00
CA GLU A 127 -9.91 10.87 0.72
C GLU A 127 -9.41 9.81 -0.25
N VAL A 128 -8.12 9.52 -0.15
CA VAL A 128 -7.48 8.42 -0.84
C VAL A 128 -7.51 7.22 0.10
N THR A 129 -8.32 6.22 -0.22
CA THR A 129 -8.29 4.96 0.54
C THR A 129 -7.23 4.06 -0.05
N THR A 130 -6.12 3.87 0.67
CA THR A 130 -5.04 2.97 0.28
C THR A 130 -5.18 1.64 1.00
N ILE A 131 -5.57 0.58 0.27
CA ILE A 131 -5.63 -0.80 0.77
C ILE A 131 -4.48 -1.56 0.13
N THR A 132 -3.52 -2.06 0.91
CA THR A 132 -2.30 -2.78 0.47
C THR A 132 -1.73 -2.31 -0.87
N ASN A 133 -2.19 -2.74 -2.05
CA ASN A 133 -1.68 -2.29 -3.37
C ASN A 133 -2.72 -1.59 -4.26
N MET A 134 -3.79 -1.06 -3.68
CA MET A 134 -4.90 -0.42 -4.39
C MET A 134 -5.11 0.99 -3.86
N VAL A 135 -5.42 1.89 -4.77
CA VAL A 135 -5.98 3.20 -4.45
C VAL A 135 -7.38 3.30 -5.04
N GLU A 136 -8.34 3.72 -4.21
CA GLU A 136 -9.71 4.03 -4.64
C GLU A 136 -9.96 5.54 -4.58
N PHE A 137 -10.65 6.05 -5.61
CA PHE A 137 -11.07 7.43 -5.73
C PHE A 137 -12.58 7.47 -5.94
N ALA A 138 -13.30 8.23 -5.13
CA ALA A 138 -14.70 8.52 -5.39
C ALA A 138 -14.84 9.46 -6.59
N VAL A 139 -15.72 9.11 -7.52
CA VAL A 139 -16.05 9.97 -8.65
C VAL A 139 -17.02 11.06 -8.16
N PRO A 140 -16.70 12.35 -8.37
CA PRO A 140 -17.57 13.43 -7.93
C PRO A 140 -18.86 13.45 -8.75
N HIS A 141 -20.00 13.38 -8.06
CA HIS A 141 -21.32 13.49 -8.67
C HIS A 141 -22.00 14.80 -8.25
N PRO A 142 -22.71 15.49 -9.17
CA PRO A 142 -22.79 15.23 -10.60
C PRO A 142 -21.54 15.68 -11.36
N ILE A 143 -21.19 14.96 -12.44
CA ILE A 143 -20.05 15.31 -13.31
C ILE A 143 -20.50 16.39 -14.28
N LYS A 144 -19.95 17.61 -14.13
CA LYS A 144 -20.33 18.78 -14.93
C LYS A 144 -19.49 18.96 -16.20
N GLU A 145 -18.38 18.25 -16.30
CA GLU A 145 -17.43 18.35 -17.42
C GLU A 145 -17.62 17.18 -18.40
N PRO A 146 -17.36 17.39 -19.71
CA PRO A 146 -17.45 16.34 -20.75
C PRO A 146 -16.35 15.27 -20.62
N SER A 147 -15.31 15.56 -19.84
CA SER A 147 -14.26 14.63 -19.49
C SER A 147 -13.73 14.95 -18.11
N ILE A 148 -13.29 13.93 -17.40
CA ILE A 148 -12.53 14.11 -16.16
C ILE A 148 -11.17 13.44 -16.33
N GLY A 149 -10.15 14.03 -15.72
CA GLY A 149 -8.80 13.52 -15.79
C GLY A 149 -8.23 13.38 -14.40
N PHE A 150 -7.66 12.22 -14.10
CA PHE A 150 -7.00 11.91 -12.84
C PHE A 150 -5.51 11.82 -13.09
N THR A 151 -4.76 12.67 -12.41
CA THR A 151 -3.30 12.49 -12.36
C THR A 151 -2.95 11.83 -11.05
N VAL A 152 -2.39 10.63 -11.10
CA VAL A 152 -1.90 9.96 -9.91
C VAL A 152 -0.40 10.09 -9.87
N SER A 153 0.11 10.72 -8.81
CA SER A 153 1.53 10.86 -8.58
C SER A 153 1.98 10.16 -7.32
N TRP A 154 3.12 9.50 -7.40
CA TRP A 154 3.76 8.87 -6.25
C TRP A 154 5.25 9.15 -6.23
N THR A 155 5.80 9.15 -5.03
CA THR A 155 7.19 9.48 -4.74
C THR A 155 7.88 8.20 -4.28
N GLY A 156 8.93 7.78 -4.99
CA GLY A 156 9.84 6.74 -4.48
C GLY A 156 10.52 7.20 -3.18
N LYS A 157 11.07 6.28 -2.38
CA LYS A 157 11.63 6.61 -1.05
C LYS A 157 12.72 7.69 -1.10
N ASP A 158 13.46 7.78 -2.20
CA ASP A 158 14.54 8.75 -2.37
C ASP A 158 14.07 10.19 -2.63
N GLU A 159 12.75 10.44 -2.69
CA GLU A 159 12.13 11.73 -3.08
C GLU A 159 12.54 12.29 -4.46
N LEU A 160 13.38 11.53 -5.18
CA LEU A 160 14.05 11.96 -6.40
C LEU A 160 13.25 11.67 -7.68
N GLU A 161 12.42 10.62 -7.69
CA GLU A 161 11.62 10.25 -8.87
C GLU A 161 10.12 10.30 -8.55
N ARG A 162 9.46 11.35 -9.05
CA ARG A 162 8.01 11.46 -9.05
C ARG A 162 7.48 10.87 -10.35
N LYS A 163 6.84 9.71 -10.27
CA LYS A 163 6.11 9.17 -11.42
C LYS A 163 4.69 9.70 -11.41
N THR A 164 4.18 9.98 -12.60
CA THR A 164 2.85 10.52 -12.80
C THR A 164 2.15 9.73 -13.89
N LYS A 165 0.92 9.29 -13.62
CA LYS A 165 0.03 8.74 -14.64
C LYS A 165 -1.19 9.61 -14.78
N LYS A 166 -1.46 10.06 -16.00
CA LYS A 166 -2.71 10.71 -16.37
C LYS A 166 -3.68 9.66 -16.88
N LEU A 167 -4.85 9.58 -16.25
CA LEU A 167 -6.00 8.81 -16.67
C LEU A 167 -7.07 9.80 -17.12
N THR A 168 -7.74 9.52 -18.22
CA THR A 168 -8.81 10.38 -18.73
C THR A 168 -10.05 9.53 -18.92
N TYR A 169 -11.21 10.07 -18.60
CA TYR A 169 -12.51 9.44 -18.77
C TYR A 169 -13.47 10.42 -19.44
N THR A 170 -14.39 9.90 -20.23
CA THR A 170 -15.39 10.70 -20.93
C THR A 170 -16.71 10.65 -20.17
N ASN A 171 -17.40 11.79 -20.13
CA ASN A 171 -18.77 11.87 -19.65
C ASN A 171 -19.69 11.99 -20.87
N GLU A 172 -20.30 10.88 -21.26
CA GLU A 172 -21.16 10.84 -22.45
C GLU A 172 -22.47 11.62 -22.28
N ASP A 173 -22.89 11.91 -21.04
CA ASP A 173 -24.08 12.71 -20.75
C ASP A 173 -23.85 14.22 -20.98
N VAL A 174 -22.59 14.66 -21.10
CA VAL A 174 -22.22 16.07 -21.28
C VAL A 174 -21.52 16.23 -22.62
N LYS A 175 -22.21 16.89 -23.57
CA LYS A 175 -21.61 17.22 -24.86
C LYS A 175 -20.48 18.26 -24.68
N PRO A 176 -19.34 18.12 -25.36
CA PRO A 176 -18.34 19.18 -25.45
C PRO A 176 -19.00 20.44 -26.00
N LYS A 177 -18.70 21.61 -25.41
CA LYS A 177 -19.07 22.88 -26.03
C LYS A 177 -18.25 23.02 -27.32
N GLU A 178 -18.94 23.21 -28.45
CA GLU A 178 -18.36 23.58 -29.75
C GLU A 178 -17.64 24.93 -29.69
#